data_AF-A0A9W6AYN7-F1
#
_entry.id   AF-A0A9W6AYN7-F1
#
_cell.length_a   1.000
_cell.length_b   1.000
_cell.length_c   1.000
_cell.angle_alpha   90.00
_cell.angle_beta   90.00
_cell.angle_gamma   90.00
#
_symmetry.space_group_name_H-M   'P 1'
#
loop_
_entity.id
_entity.type
_entity.pdbx_description
1 polymer ?
#
loop_
_entity_poly.entity_id
_entity_poly.type
_entity_poly.pdbx_seq_one_letter_code
_entity_poly.pdbx_strand_id
1 'polypeptide(L)'
;MHTAARIAAVDSMSRELEAWIQTLPEPYQPGTPLRFSKGKSPCAQDMALQIRFIYYALVMSMCRLRIHLTSDQANETNQETKRQLMETARAVIYHTRYIEHEAHVPAWQLGIVPISALFVIFDFVIHNPFHKETATNISFLDIAAGYFSRWEISNRDSLPASTAAEFSHIARQFVRDVQARLQTTDSRRTSRLEADNTVPMTGEKNDSSGFALDPNQVTNEESFILPDIEAFSATGPDQLFYPEDPLQTLLGTYMPPTTDISNMFNSTLWNP
;
A
#
# COMPACT_ATOMS: atom_id res chain seq x y z
N MET A 1 20.22 -2.02 24.00
CA MET A 1 20.54 -0.60 24.29
C MET A 1 20.42 0.31 23.06
N HIS A 2 20.84 -0.09 21.86
CA HIS A 2 20.80 0.77 20.67
C HIS A 2 19.39 1.10 20.13
N THR A 3 18.43 0.18 20.18
CA THR A 3 17.06 0.40 19.65
C THR A 3 16.29 1.48 20.41
N ALA A 4 16.35 1.45 21.76
CA ALA A 4 15.69 2.46 22.59
C ALA A 4 16.23 3.88 22.35
N ALA A 5 17.55 4.01 22.18
CA ALA A 5 18.17 5.30 21.83
C ALA A 5 17.74 5.79 20.44
N ARG A 6 17.59 4.89 19.46
CA ARG A 6 17.09 5.22 18.11
C ARG A 6 15.63 5.66 18.13
N ILE A 7 14.77 4.97 18.89
CA ILE A 7 13.36 5.36 19.07
C ILE A 7 13.28 6.76 19.71
N ALA A 8 14.04 6.99 20.80
CA ALA A 8 14.07 8.30 21.45
C ALA A 8 14.55 9.42 20.51
N ALA A 9 15.49 9.12 19.61
CA ALA A 9 15.93 10.07 18.59
C ALA A 9 14.82 10.39 17.56
N VAL A 10 14.08 9.38 17.09
CA VAL A 10 12.93 9.56 16.20
C VAL A 10 11.83 10.40 16.87
N ASP A 11 11.57 10.17 18.15
CA ASP A 11 10.60 10.94 18.91
C ASP A 11 11.05 12.40 19.12
N SER A 12 12.36 12.62 19.35
CA SER A 12 12.92 13.99 19.39
C SER A 12 12.73 14.71 18.06
N MET A 13 13.10 14.07 16.96
CA MET A 13 12.95 14.64 15.61
C MET A 13 11.48 14.93 15.27
N SER A 14 10.57 14.04 15.68
CA SER A 14 9.13 14.25 15.51
C SER A 14 8.65 15.48 16.27
N ARG A 15 9.08 15.66 17.53
CA ARG A 15 8.75 16.86 18.32
C ARG A 15 9.34 18.13 17.75
N GLU A 16 10.57 18.08 17.26
CA GLU A 16 11.24 19.22 16.61
C GLU A 16 10.52 19.62 15.32
N LEU A 17 10.08 18.64 14.52
CA LEU A 17 9.30 18.88 13.31
C LEU A 17 7.96 19.56 13.64
N GLU A 18 7.24 19.07 14.64
CA GLU A 18 5.99 19.69 15.08
C GLU A 18 6.20 21.10 15.63
N ALA A 19 7.25 21.30 16.44
CA ALA A 19 7.60 22.62 16.95
C ALA A 19 7.92 23.59 15.80
N TRP A 20 8.64 23.14 14.77
CA TRP A 20 8.93 23.93 13.58
C TRP A 20 7.66 24.34 12.84
N ILE A 21 6.68 23.43 12.67
CA ILE A 21 5.40 23.77 12.02
C ILE A 21 4.66 24.87 12.77
N GLN A 22 4.68 24.85 14.10
CA GLN A 22 4.02 25.89 14.90
C GLN A 22 4.65 27.28 14.73
N THR A 23 5.90 27.36 14.26
CA THR A 23 6.54 28.65 13.92
C THR A 23 6.07 29.22 12.58
N LEU A 24 5.45 28.40 11.73
CA LEU A 24 5.02 28.83 10.40
C LEU A 24 3.70 29.61 10.48
N PRO A 25 3.52 30.64 9.63
CA PRO A 25 2.24 31.32 9.51
C PRO A 25 1.13 30.36 9.05
N GLU A 26 -0.11 30.60 9.49
CA GLU A 26 -1.30 29.79 9.17
C GLU A 26 -1.40 29.27 7.71
N PRO A 27 -1.13 30.06 6.65
CA PRO A 27 -1.22 29.56 5.27
C PRO A 27 -0.18 28.49 4.90
N TYR A 28 0.90 28.36 5.66
CA TYR A 28 1.99 27.41 5.42
C TYR A 28 1.91 26.17 6.33
N GLN A 29 0.96 26.15 7.27
CA GLN A 29 0.78 25.01 8.17
C GLN A 29 0.14 23.81 7.43
N PRO A 30 0.73 22.61 7.48
CA PRO A 30 0.18 21.41 6.82
C PRO A 30 -1.19 20.93 7.34
N GLY A 31 -1.65 21.44 8.49
CA GLY A 31 -2.96 21.10 9.07
C GLY A 31 -4.12 21.97 8.58
N THR A 32 -3.85 23.10 7.92
CA THR A 32 -4.90 24.06 7.49
C THR A 32 -5.38 23.75 6.07
N PRO A 33 -6.65 23.99 5.70
CA PRO A 33 -7.08 23.82 4.32
C PRO A 33 -6.31 24.77 3.40
N LEU A 34 -5.69 24.24 2.34
CA LEU A 34 -5.03 25.09 1.34
C LEU A 34 -6.09 25.96 0.64
N ARG A 35 -6.05 27.27 0.91
CA ARG A 35 -6.90 28.28 0.25
C ARG A 35 -6.08 29.03 -0.78
N PHE A 36 -6.06 28.50 -2.00
CA PHE A 36 -5.59 29.20 -3.20
C PHE A 36 -6.60 30.31 -3.53
N SER A 37 -6.39 31.51 -2.98
CA SER A 37 -7.18 32.69 -3.34
C SER A 37 -6.61 33.31 -4.61
N LYS A 38 -7.48 33.70 -5.54
CA LYS A 38 -7.12 34.37 -6.81
C LYS A 38 -6.30 35.66 -6.64
N GLY A 39 -6.13 36.17 -5.42
CA GLY A 39 -5.33 37.36 -5.10
C GLY A 39 -3.98 37.11 -4.40
N LYS A 40 -3.58 35.86 -4.14
CA LYS A 40 -2.26 35.56 -3.55
C LYS A 40 -1.22 35.32 -4.65
N SER A 41 0.05 35.65 -4.37
CA SER A 41 1.14 35.42 -5.32
C SER A 41 1.33 33.92 -5.60
N PRO A 42 1.47 33.50 -6.88
CA PRO A 42 1.70 32.09 -7.25
C PRO A 42 2.90 31.48 -6.52
N CYS A 43 3.99 32.22 -6.40
CA CYS A 43 5.19 31.79 -5.67
C CYS A 43 4.91 31.45 -4.18
N ALA A 44 4.04 32.19 -3.49
CA ALA A 44 3.70 31.88 -2.10
C ALA A 44 2.84 30.61 -1.98
N GLN A 45 2.04 30.31 -3.01
CA GLN A 45 1.23 29.10 -3.09
C GLN A 45 2.12 27.88 -3.35
N ASP A 46 3.07 27.99 -4.28
CA ASP A 46 4.07 26.95 -4.55
C ASP A 46 4.91 26.64 -3.32
N MET A 47 5.37 27.67 -2.61
CA MET A 47 6.13 27.52 -1.37
C MET A 47 5.31 26.80 -0.28
N ALA A 48 4.02 27.14 -0.14
CA ALA A 48 3.14 26.47 0.81
C ALA A 48 2.94 24.98 0.46
N LEU A 49 2.84 24.67 -0.83
CA LEU A 49 2.75 23.30 -1.31
C LEU A 49 4.06 22.52 -1.06
N GLN A 50 5.22 23.13 -1.37
CA GLN A 50 6.53 22.54 -1.11
C GLN A 50 6.75 22.21 0.36
N ILE A 51 6.48 23.17 1.25
CA ILE A 51 6.60 22.98 2.71
C ILE A 51 5.74 21.80 3.17
N ARG A 52 4.51 21.69 2.65
CA ARG A 52 3.59 20.61 2.98
C ARG A 52 4.11 19.24 2.50
N PHE A 53 4.65 19.16 1.29
CA PHE A 53 5.22 17.91 0.78
C PHE A 53 6.49 17.50 1.52
N ILE A 54 7.35 18.45 1.89
CA ILE A 54 8.53 18.19 2.74
C ILE A 54 8.09 17.64 4.09
N TYR A 55 7.11 18.29 4.73
CA TYR A 55 6.55 17.81 5.99
C TYR A 55 6.03 16.37 5.88
N TYR A 56 5.18 16.08 4.89
CA TYR A 56 4.63 14.74 4.74
C TYR A 56 5.70 13.69 4.39
N ALA A 57 6.71 14.03 3.59
CA ALA A 57 7.82 13.14 3.30
C ALA A 57 8.61 12.78 4.56
N LEU A 58 8.85 13.76 5.44
CA LEU A 58 9.51 13.53 6.74
C LEU A 58 8.63 12.68 7.66
N VAL A 59 7.33 12.97 7.78
CA VAL A 59 6.41 12.18 8.60
C VAL A 59 6.33 10.73 8.11
N MET A 60 6.17 10.49 6.81
CA MET A 60 6.18 9.12 6.26
C MET A 60 7.49 8.40 6.58
N SER A 61 8.63 9.07 6.43
CA SER A 61 9.95 8.50 6.72
C SER A 61 10.12 8.15 8.20
N MET A 62 9.69 9.04 9.10
CA MET A 62 9.73 8.81 10.55
C MET A 62 8.78 7.69 10.96
N CYS A 63 7.56 7.64 10.41
CA CYS A 63 6.62 6.57 10.69
C CYS A 63 7.17 5.21 10.23
N ARG A 64 7.69 5.12 9.00
CA ARG A 64 8.31 3.90 8.48
C ARG A 64 9.48 3.46 9.35
N LEU A 65 10.39 4.39 9.69
CA LEU A 65 11.52 4.09 10.56
C LEU A 65 11.07 3.61 11.96
N ARG A 66 10.04 4.23 12.53
CA ARG A 66 9.50 3.84 13.84
C ARG A 66 8.86 2.46 13.79
N ILE A 67 8.10 2.17 12.74
CA ILE A 67 7.54 0.84 12.46
C ILE A 67 8.68 -0.19 12.44
N HIS A 68 9.68 -0.01 11.57
CA HIS A 68 10.87 -0.88 11.49
C HIS A 68 11.59 -1.11 12.82
N LEU A 69 11.71 -0.08 13.66
CA LEU A 69 12.39 -0.16 14.97
C LEU A 69 11.55 -0.87 16.04
N THR A 70 10.23 -0.94 15.84
CA THR A 70 9.26 -1.51 16.79
C THR A 70 8.62 -2.80 16.27
N SER A 71 9.16 -3.39 15.20
CA SER A 71 8.70 -4.66 14.62
C SER A 71 8.57 -5.78 15.67
N ASP A 72 9.50 -5.87 16.62
CA ASP A 72 9.48 -6.88 17.70
C ASP A 72 8.51 -6.55 18.85
N GLN A 73 7.85 -5.39 18.82
CA GLN A 73 6.98 -4.89 19.89
C GLN A 73 5.58 -4.57 19.35
N ALA A 74 4.66 -5.52 19.48
CA ALA A 74 3.23 -5.29 19.22
C ALA A 74 2.62 -4.41 20.33
N ASN A 75 2.80 -3.09 20.22
CA ASN A 75 2.26 -2.09 21.14
C ASN A 75 1.21 -1.20 20.45
N GLU A 76 0.34 -0.55 21.24
CA GLU A 76 -0.69 0.37 20.72
C GLU A 76 -0.07 1.57 19.95
N THR A 77 1.13 2.00 20.35
CA THR A 77 1.88 3.07 19.69
C THR A 77 2.27 2.72 18.23
N ASN A 78 2.52 1.44 17.95
CA ASN A 78 2.82 0.95 16.60
C ASN A 78 1.55 1.06 15.72
N GLN A 79 0.36 0.77 16.27
CA GLN A 79 -0.90 0.95 15.55
C GLN A 79 -1.20 2.41 15.23
N GLU A 80 -0.97 3.31 16.18
CA GLU A 80 -1.10 4.75 15.92
C GLU A 80 -0.14 5.22 14.81
N THR A 81 1.08 4.71 14.82
CA THR A 81 2.09 5.02 13.79
C THR A 81 1.68 4.53 12.41
N LYS A 82 1.13 3.31 12.32
CA LYS A 82 0.59 2.75 11.06
C LYS A 82 -0.57 3.58 10.53
N ARG A 83 -1.49 4.00 11.40
CA ARG A 83 -2.58 4.90 11.04
C ARG A 83 -2.06 6.27 10.56
N GLN A 84 -1.10 6.85 11.28
CA GLN A 84 -0.48 8.12 10.89
C GLN A 84 0.21 8.03 9.53
N LEU A 85 0.91 6.92 9.25
CA LEU A 85 1.54 6.66 7.96
C LEU A 85 0.51 6.63 6.82
N MET A 86 -0.58 5.89 7.00
CA MET A 86 -1.67 5.79 6.02
C MET A 86 -2.31 7.16 5.74
N GLU A 87 -2.70 7.90 6.79
CA GLU A 87 -3.32 9.23 6.64
C GLU A 87 -2.37 10.25 6.00
N THR A 88 -1.08 10.17 6.32
CA THR A 88 -0.06 11.03 5.70
C THR A 88 0.09 10.73 4.21
N ALA A 89 0.13 9.45 3.81
CA ALA A 89 0.20 9.06 2.41
C ALA A 89 -1.08 9.47 1.64
N ARG A 90 -2.26 9.32 2.24
CA ARG A 90 -3.52 9.85 1.69
C ARG A 90 -3.47 11.35 1.48
N ALA A 91 -2.94 12.08 2.47
CA ALA A 91 -2.78 13.52 2.37
C ALA A 91 -1.85 13.89 1.20
N VAL A 92 -0.72 13.22 1.03
CA VAL A 92 0.17 13.44 -0.14
C VAL A 92 -0.61 13.29 -1.44
N ILE A 93 -1.28 12.14 -1.64
CA ILE A 93 -2.03 11.86 -2.87
C ILE A 93 -3.13 12.91 -3.09
N TYR A 94 -3.87 13.28 -2.05
CA TYR A 94 -4.91 14.31 -2.13
C TYR A 94 -4.36 15.66 -2.60
N HIS A 95 -3.16 16.04 -2.13
CA HIS A 95 -2.55 17.32 -2.45
C HIS A 95 -1.87 17.35 -3.83
N THR A 96 -1.67 16.20 -4.48
CA THR A 96 -1.12 16.15 -5.86
C THR A 96 -1.97 16.93 -6.87
N ARG A 97 -3.26 17.12 -6.62
CA ARG A 97 -4.15 17.91 -7.47
C ARG A 97 -3.78 19.40 -7.58
N TYR A 98 -2.93 19.88 -6.67
CA TYR A 98 -2.45 21.25 -6.64
C TYR A 98 -1.06 21.42 -7.26
N ILE A 99 -0.42 20.32 -7.67
CA ILE A 99 0.89 20.37 -8.31
C ILE A 99 0.70 20.80 -9.77
N GLU A 100 1.42 21.83 -10.17
CA GLU A 100 1.56 22.24 -11.56
C GLU A 100 2.61 21.36 -12.26
N HIS A 101 2.34 20.91 -13.49
CA HIS A 101 3.30 20.13 -14.28
C HIS A 101 4.17 21.07 -15.12
N GLU A 102 4.90 21.95 -14.44
CA GLU A 102 5.78 22.95 -15.06
C GLU A 102 7.25 22.68 -14.69
N ALA A 103 8.17 23.15 -15.53
CA ALA A 103 9.61 22.87 -15.40
C ALA A 103 10.25 23.45 -14.12
N HIS A 104 9.62 24.44 -13.48
CA HIS A 104 10.11 24.99 -12.21
C HIS A 104 9.76 24.14 -10.99
N VAL A 105 8.83 23.18 -11.13
CA VAL A 105 8.42 22.32 -10.02
C VAL A 105 9.47 21.22 -9.82
N PRO A 106 10.02 21.06 -8.61
CA PRO A 106 11.05 20.06 -8.37
C PRO A 106 10.59 18.62 -8.61
N ALA A 107 11.45 17.78 -9.19
CA ALA A 107 11.17 16.37 -9.47
C ALA A 107 10.77 15.55 -8.23
N TRP A 108 11.30 15.91 -7.04
CA TRP A 108 10.94 15.24 -5.80
C TRP A 108 9.46 15.46 -5.41
N GLN A 109 8.91 16.63 -5.74
CA GLN A 109 7.52 16.98 -5.50
C GLN A 109 6.61 16.35 -6.57
N LEU A 110 7.05 16.35 -7.83
CA LEU A 110 6.32 15.77 -8.96
C LEU A 110 6.20 14.25 -8.87
N GLY A 111 7.30 13.57 -8.55
CA GLY A 111 7.38 12.11 -8.66
C GLY A 111 7.69 11.43 -7.34
N ILE A 112 8.83 11.72 -6.72
CA ILE A 112 9.38 10.91 -5.61
C ILE A 112 8.39 10.80 -4.44
N VAL A 113 7.87 11.92 -3.95
CA VAL A 113 6.96 11.93 -2.80
C VAL A 113 5.59 11.30 -3.15
N PRO A 114 4.92 11.65 -4.27
CA PRO A 114 3.71 10.97 -4.72
C PRO A 114 3.87 9.45 -4.93
N ILE A 115 4.97 9.00 -5.54
CA ILE A 115 5.26 7.58 -5.77
C ILE A 115 5.46 6.87 -4.43
N SER A 116 6.20 7.48 -3.50
CA SER A 116 6.35 6.92 -2.15
C SER A 116 5.00 6.77 -1.44
N ALA A 117 4.10 7.73 -1.58
CA ALA A 117 2.76 7.64 -0.99
C ALA A 117 1.90 6.57 -1.68
N LEU A 118 1.99 6.44 -3.01
CA LEU A 118 1.34 5.36 -3.77
C LEU A 118 1.74 3.99 -3.22
N PHE A 119 3.05 3.75 -3.03
CA PHE A 119 3.55 2.49 -2.48
C PHE A 119 3.04 2.23 -1.06
N VAL A 120 3.05 3.25 -0.19
CA VAL A 120 2.51 3.11 1.18
C VAL A 120 1.04 2.70 1.16
N ILE A 121 0.21 3.33 0.32
CA ILE A 121 -1.21 2.98 0.20
C ILE A 121 -1.39 1.58 -0.39
N PHE A 122 -0.60 1.23 -1.40
CA PHE A 122 -0.61 -0.11 -2.00
C PHE A 122 -0.27 -1.18 -0.96
N ASP A 123 0.79 -0.99 -0.17
CA ASP A 123 1.17 -1.88 0.92
C ASP A 123 0.00 -2.09 1.89
N PHE A 124 -0.69 -1.02 2.30
CA PHE A 124 -1.86 -1.15 3.18
C PHE A 124 -3.00 -1.96 2.56
N VAL A 125 -3.23 -1.86 1.25
CA VAL A 125 -4.28 -2.66 0.57
C VAL A 125 -3.92 -4.14 0.53
N ILE A 126 -2.68 -4.47 0.14
CA ILE A 126 -2.21 -5.85 0.01
C ILE A 126 -2.21 -6.55 1.37
N HIS A 127 -1.82 -5.86 2.42
CA HIS A 127 -1.70 -6.47 3.74
C HIS A 127 -3.00 -6.48 4.54
N ASN A 128 -3.99 -5.64 4.19
CA ASN A 128 -5.24 -5.52 4.94
C ASN A 128 -6.48 -5.67 4.04
N PRO A 129 -6.63 -6.76 3.28
CA PRO A 129 -7.69 -6.90 2.26
C PRO A 129 -9.13 -6.83 2.82
N PHE A 130 -9.32 -7.05 4.12
CA PHE A 130 -10.62 -7.03 4.81
C PHE A 130 -10.88 -5.79 5.65
N HIS A 131 -9.88 -4.91 5.78
CA HIS A 131 -10.02 -3.73 6.64
C HIS A 131 -10.96 -2.70 6.01
N LYS A 132 -11.74 -2.01 6.84
CA LYS A 132 -12.75 -1.01 6.40
C LYS A 132 -12.13 0.12 5.54
N GLU A 133 -10.86 0.44 5.79
CA GLU A 133 -10.12 1.48 5.09
C GLU A 133 -9.62 1.06 3.70
N THR A 134 -9.72 -0.22 3.35
CA THR A 134 -9.16 -0.75 2.09
C THR A 134 -9.90 -0.26 0.87
N ALA A 135 -11.23 -0.14 0.93
CA ALA A 135 -12.01 0.48 -0.14
C ALA A 135 -11.62 1.96 -0.36
N THR A 136 -11.39 2.69 0.73
CA THR A 136 -10.89 4.07 0.68
C THR A 136 -9.50 4.13 0.08
N ASN A 137 -8.59 3.23 0.50
CA ASN A 137 -7.22 3.15 -0.03
C ASN A 137 -7.20 2.85 -1.54
N ILE A 138 -8.05 1.95 -2.03
CA ILE A 138 -8.20 1.70 -3.48
C ILE A 138 -8.64 2.98 -4.21
N SER A 139 -9.55 3.76 -3.63
CA SER A 139 -9.99 5.03 -4.22
C SER A 139 -8.83 6.05 -4.29
N PHE A 140 -7.93 6.05 -3.30
CA PHE A 140 -6.71 6.87 -3.35
C PHE A 140 -5.72 6.38 -4.42
N LEU A 141 -5.60 5.07 -4.66
CA LEU A 141 -4.81 4.54 -5.78
C LEU A 141 -5.35 5.02 -7.13
N ASP A 142 -6.68 5.14 -7.29
CA ASP A 142 -7.28 5.69 -8.51
C ASP A 142 -6.99 7.19 -8.68
N ILE A 143 -7.02 7.97 -7.59
CA ILE A 143 -6.64 9.39 -7.63
C ILE A 143 -5.17 9.54 -8.07
N ALA A 144 -4.29 8.69 -7.52
CA ALA A 144 -2.88 8.69 -7.88
C ALA A 144 -2.68 8.29 -9.35
N ALA A 145 -3.36 7.25 -9.84
CA ALA A 145 -3.32 6.87 -11.26
C ALA A 145 -3.74 8.03 -12.16
N GLY A 146 -4.80 8.75 -11.80
CA GLY A 146 -5.23 9.95 -12.53
C GLY A 146 -4.22 11.09 -12.49
N TYR A 147 -3.49 11.27 -11.39
CA TYR A 147 -2.39 12.24 -11.29
C TYR A 147 -1.22 11.87 -12.22
N PHE A 148 -0.71 10.63 -12.14
CA PHE A 148 0.40 10.17 -12.97
C PHE A 148 0.06 10.17 -14.46
N SER A 149 -1.20 9.90 -14.83
CA SER A 149 -1.67 10.00 -16.21
C SER A 149 -1.65 11.44 -16.75
N ARG A 150 -2.00 12.44 -15.92
CA ARG A 150 -1.82 13.85 -16.30
C ARG A 150 -0.34 14.22 -16.42
N TRP A 151 0.51 13.66 -15.56
CA TRP A 151 1.94 13.97 -15.59
C TRP A 151 2.63 13.42 -16.85
N GLU A 152 2.29 12.20 -17.27
CA GLU A 152 2.76 11.59 -18.52
C GLU A 152 2.36 12.42 -19.76
N ILE A 153 1.10 12.89 -19.83
CA ILE A 153 0.64 13.72 -20.95
C ILE A 153 1.41 15.04 -21.02
N SER A 154 1.68 15.66 -19.87
CA SER A 154 2.45 16.91 -19.79
C SER A 154 3.93 16.71 -20.12
N ASN A 155 4.47 15.52 -19.82
CA ASN A 155 5.90 15.25 -19.84
C ASN A 155 6.16 14.02 -20.72
N ARG A 156 6.36 14.27 -22.03
CA ARG A 156 6.43 13.26 -23.12
C ARG A 156 7.46 12.14 -22.92
N ASP A 157 8.39 12.30 -21.97
CA ASP A 157 9.46 11.35 -21.65
C ASP A 157 9.46 10.88 -20.17
N SER A 158 8.36 11.09 -19.44
CA SER A 158 8.24 10.68 -18.02
C SER A 158 7.69 9.26 -17.83
N LEU A 159 7.66 8.80 -16.57
CA LEU A 159 7.17 7.48 -16.17
C LEU A 159 5.89 7.07 -16.91
N PRO A 160 5.79 5.83 -17.43
CA PRO A 160 4.59 5.36 -18.10
C PRO A 160 3.40 5.44 -17.13
N ALA A 161 2.35 6.18 -17.47
CA ALA A 161 1.16 6.26 -16.63
C ALA A 161 0.46 4.91 -16.48
N SER A 162 0.73 3.99 -17.43
CA SER A 162 0.29 2.59 -17.35
C SER A 162 0.69 1.96 -16.02
N THR A 163 1.88 2.25 -15.50
CA THR A 163 2.38 1.64 -14.26
C THR A 163 1.57 2.07 -13.03
N ALA A 164 1.14 3.33 -12.95
CA ALA A 164 0.31 3.79 -11.82
C ALA A 164 -1.12 3.22 -11.87
N ALA A 165 -1.71 3.12 -13.07
CA ALA A 165 -3.01 2.49 -13.26
C ALA A 165 -2.97 0.98 -12.97
N GLU A 166 -1.86 0.32 -13.30
CA GLU A 166 -1.61 -1.09 -12.98
C GLU A 166 -1.66 -1.34 -11.47
N PHE A 167 -1.05 -0.49 -10.63
CA PHE A 167 -1.12 -0.66 -9.17
C PHE A 167 -2.56 -0.68 -8.64
N SER A 168 -3.43 0.22 -9.14
CA SER A 168 -4.84 0.22 -8.73
C SER A 168 -5.60 -1.01 -9.23
N HIS A 169 -5.29 -1.48 -10.45
CA HIS A 169 -5.85 -2.71 -11.00
C HIS A 169 -5.43 -3.95 -10.20
N ILE A 170 -4.13 -4.10 -9.94
CA ILE A 170 -3.54 -5.19 -9.16
C ILE A 170 -4.15 -5.22 -7.75
N ALA A 171 -4.24 -4.07 -7.09
CA ALA A 171 -4.81 -3.96 -5.75
C ALA A 171 -6.27 -4.47 -5.70
N ARG A 172 -7.10 -4.09 -6.69
CA ARG A 172 -8.48 -4.57 -6.79
C ARG A 172 -8.57 -6.06 -7.04
N GLN A 173 -7.78 -6.57 -7.99
CA GLN A 173 -7.79 -7.98 -8.32
C GLN A 173 -7.38 -8.81 -7.11
N PHE A 174 -6.31 -8.42 -6.43
CA PHE A 174 -5.85 -9.07 -5.21
C PHE A 174 -6.94 -9.14 -4.14
N VAL A 175 -7.58 -8.01 -3.82
CA VAL A 175 -8.63 -7.98 -2.79
C VAL A 175 -9.82 -8.88 -3.18
N ARG A 176 -10.23 -8.88 -4.45
CA ARG A 176 -11.32 -9.75 -4.95
C ARG A 176 -10.95 -11.22 -4.85
N ASP A 177 -9.76 -11.60 -5.27
CA ASP A 177 -9.30 -12.98 -5.29
C ASP A 177 -9.18 -13.53 -3.85
N VAL A 178 -8.63 -12.73 -2.94
CA VAL A 178 -8.51 -13.09 -1.52
C VAL A 178 -9.90 -13.23 -0.86
N GLN A 179 -10.82 -12.31 -1.14
CA GLN A 179 -12.20 -12.38 -0.63
C GLN A 179 -12.97 -13.59 -1.18
N ALA A 180 -12.82 -13.92 -2.47
CA ALA A 180 -13.49 -15.06 -3.10
C ALA A 180 -12.98 -16.41 -2.55
N ARG A 181 -11.68 -16.52 -2.27
CA ARG A 181 -11.07 -17.73 -1.67
C ARG A 181 -11.58 -18.03 -0.25
N LEU A 182 -11.89 -16.99 0.53
CA LEU A 182 -12.46 -17.17 1.86
C LEU A 182 -13.93 -17.62 1.80
N GLN A 183 -14.74 -17.03 0.92
CA GLN A 183 -16.14 -17.45 0.73
C GLN A 183 -16.28 -18.91 0.27
N THR A 184 -15.37 -19.38 -0.59
CA THR A 184 -15.34 -20.78 -1.04
C THR A 184 -14.89 -21.74 0.06
N THR A 185 -13.99 -21.31 0.96
CA THR A 185 -13.53 -22.11 2.10
C THR A 185 -14.61 -22.24 3.18
N ASP A 186 -15.34 -21.15 3.48
CA ASP A 186 -16.47 -21.18 4.42
C ASP A 186 -17.63 -22.03 3.91
N SER A 187 -17.94 -21.96 2.61
CA SER A 187 -18.97 -22.80 1.98
C SER A 187 -18.63 -24.31 2.01
N ARG A 188 -17.33 -24.65 1.99
CA ARG A 188 -16.85 -26.03 2.13
C ARG A 188 -16.89 -26.52 3.59
N ARG A 189 -16.78 -25.62 4.57
CA ARG A 189 -16.93 -25.95 6.00
C ARG A 189 -18.39 -26.15 6.39
N THR A 190 -19.31 -25.32 5.90
CA THR A 190 -20.75 -25.48 6.16
C THR A 190 -21.33 -26.73 5.51
N SER A 191 -20.97 -27.03 4.25
CA SER A 191 -21.41 -28.27 3.59
C SER A 191 -20.86 -29.55 4.24
N ARG A 192 -19.70 -29.50 4.89
CA ARG A 192 -19.11 -30.65 5.61
C ARG A 192 -19.75 -30.89 6.99
N LEU A 193 -20.32 -29.85 7.61
CA LEU A 193 -21.08 -29.97 8.86
C LEU A 193 -22.53 -30.43 8.63
N GLU A 194 -23.11 -30.15 7.46
CA GLU A 194 -24.46 -30.64 7.10
C GLU A 194 -24.45 -32.11 6.62
N ALA A 195 -23.33 -32.60 6.08
CA ALA A 195 -23.22 -33.98 5.58
C ALA A 195 -23.10 -35.05 6.69
N ASP A 196 -22.88 -34.67 7.95
CA ASP A 196 -22.63 -35.61 9.06
C ASP A 196 -23.90 -36.00 9.84
N ASN A 197 -25.09 -35.52 9.43
CA ASN A 197 -26.36 -35.77 10.12
C ASN A 197 -27.35 -36.71 9.40
N THR A 198 -26.91 -37.45 8.38
CA THR A 198 -27.74 -38.50 7.76
C THR A 198 -26.99 -39.82 7.69
N VAL A 199 -27.04 -40.58 8.78
CA VAL A 199 -26.78 -42.02 8.76
C VAL A 199 -28.08 -42.74 8.37
N PRO A 200 -28.05 -43.55 7.31
CA PRO A 200 -28.73 -44.84 7.36
C PRO A 200 -27.71 -45.97 7.33
N MET A 201 -27.84 -46.80 8.35
CA MET A 201 -27.15 -48.06 8.54
C MET A 201 -27.64 -49.09 7.51
N THR A 202 -26.73 -49.78 6.80
CA THR A 202 -26.66 -51.25 6.60
C THR A 202 -25.92 -51.64 5.31
N GLY A 203 -25.03 -52.65 5.40
CA GLY A 203 -24.98 -53.75 4.41
C GLY A 203 -23.76 -53.86 3.47
N GLU A 204 -22.71 -54.52 3.95
CA GLU A 204 -21.87 -55.57 3.30
C GLU A 204 -21.34 -55.48 1.84
N LYS A 205 -20.00 -55.47 1.76
CA LYS A 205 -19.06 -56.36 1.01
C LYS A 205 -19.20 -56.56 -0.52
N ASN A 206 -18.15 -56.21 -1.28
CA ASN A 206 -17.39 -57.16 -2.12
C ASN A 206 -16.14 -56.57 -2.78
N ASP A 207 -15.10 -57.42 -2.85
CA ASP A 207 -13.84 -57.21 -3.57
C ASP A 207 -14.00 -57.39 -5.09
N SER A 208 -13.31 -56.59 -5.90
CA SER A 208 -12.36 -57.04 -6.94
C SER A 208 -11.95 -55.95 -7.93
N SER A 209 -10.66 -55.98 -8.23
CA SER A 209 -9.81 -55.31 -9.23
C SER A 209 -10.41 -54.88 -10.57
N GLY A 210 -9.92 -53.73 -11.08
CA GLY A 210 -10.00 -53.33 -12.48
C GLY A 210 -9.08 -52.14 -12.80
N PHE A 211 -8.02 -52.39 -13.58
CA PHE A 211 -7.17 -51.38 -14.22
C PHE A 211 -7.99 -50.44 -15.12
N ALA A 212 -7.74 -49.13 -15.05
CA ALA A 212 -8.07 -48.21 -16.14
C ALA A 212 -7.08 -47.05 -16.18
N LEU A 213 -6.74 -46.68 -17.42
CA LEU A 213 -5.64 -45.86 -17.89
C LEU A 213 -5.54 -44.46 -17.26
N ASP A 214 -4.29 -44.04 -17.05
CA ASP A 214 -3.85 -42.66 -16.96
C ASP A 214 -3.63 -42.10 -18.37
N PRO A 215 -4.29 -40.99 -18.74
CA PRO A 215 -3.68 -40.09 -19.70
C PRO A 215 -3.79 -38.61 -19.29
N ASN A 216 -2.65 -37.93 -19.44
CA ASN A 216 -2.45 -36.50 -19.61
C ASN A 216 -2.34 -35.64 -18.33
N GLN A 217 -1.12 -35.60 -17.81
CA GLN A 217 -0.20 -34.47 -18.06
C GLN A 217 -0.90 -33.11 -18.22
N VAL A 218 -1.28 -32.51 -17.09
CA VAL A 218 -1.49 -31.07 -16.99
C VAL A 218 -0.27 -30.50 -16.28
N THR A 219 0.45 -29.67 -17.02
CA THR A 219 1.50 -28.75 -16.62
C THR A 219 1.41 -28.34 -15.15
N ASN A 220 2.53 -28.52 -14.43
CA ASN A 220 2.79 -27.89 -13.14
C ASN A 220 2.56 -26.38 -13.26
N GLU A 221 1.37 -25.91 -12.88
CA GLU A 221 1.22 -24.55 -12.38
C GLU A 221 1.81 -24.58 -10.97
N GLU A 222 3.02 -24.02 -10.83
CA GLU A 222 3.60 -23.71 -9.53
C GLU A 222 2.57 -22.90 -8.74
N SER A 223 1.98 -23.55 -7.74
CA SER A 223 1.05 -22.91 -6.83
C SER A 223 1.81 -21.81 -6.12
N PHE A 224 1.38 -20.56 -6.37
CA PHE A 224 1.85 -19.37 -5.69
C PHE A 224 1.64 -19.58 -4.18
N ILE A 225 2.70 -19.97 -3.45
CA ILE A 225 2.67 -20.06 -2.00
C ILE A 225 2.76 -18.63 -1.46
N LEU A 226 1.62 -17.94 -1.46
CA LEU A 226 1.40 -16.81 -0.56
C LEU A 226 1.43 -17.34 0.88
N PRO A 227 1.95 -16.55 1.85
CA PRO A 227 1.93 -16.94 3.25
C PRO A 227 0.51 -17.29 3.70
N ASP A 228 0.39 -18.29 4.57
CA ASP A 228 -0.86 -18.89 5.03
C ASP A 228 -1.97 -17.86 5.26
N ILE A 229 -3.12 -18.10 4.62
CA ILE A 229 -4.34 -17.28 4.75
C ILE A 229 -4.79 -17.14 6.21
N GLU A 230 -4.37 -18.08 7.08
CA GLU A 230 -4.62 -18.06 8.51
C GLU A 230 -3.96 -16.86 9.23
N ALA A 231 -2.85 -16.31 8.71
CA ALA A 231 -2.19 -15.15 9.30
C ALA A 231 -2.99 -13.83 9.14
N PHE A 232 -3.83 -13.72 8.11
CA PHE A 232 -4.67 -12.53 7.88
C PHE A 232 -5.88 -12.44 8.81
N SER A 233 -6.18 -13.53 9.54
CA SER A 233 -7.36 -13.64 10.41
C SER A 233 -7.05 -13.36 11.89
N ALA A 234 -5.79 -13.11 12.24
CA ALA A 234 -5.33 -13.01 13.64
C ALA A 234 -5.38 -11.59 14.24
N THR A 235 -5.67 -10.57 13.43
CA THR A 235 -5.74 -9.17 13.87
C THR A 235 -7.19 -8.71 13.97
N GLY A 236 -7.55 -8.05 15.08
CA GLY A 236 -8.90 -7.55 15.31
C GLY A 236 -9.39 -6.63 14.17
N PRO A 237 -10.71 -6.43 14.01
CA PRO A 237 -11.31 -5.78 12.84
C PRO A 237 -10.82 -4.33 12.56
N ASP A 238 -10.16 -3.70 13.53
CA ASP A 238 -9.66 -2.31 13.46
C ASP A 238 -8.12 -2.21 13.45
N GLN A 239 -7.40 -3.33 13.41
CA GLN A 239 -5.94 -3.34 13.49
C GLN A 239 -5.30 -3.32 12.10
N LEU A 240 -4.33 -2.42 11.89
CA LEU A 240 -3.60 -2.27 10.64
C LEU A 240 -2.28 -3.05 10.68
N PHE A 241 -2.00 -3.76 9.59
CA PHE A 241 -0.70 -4.34 9.29
C PHE A 241 0.04 -3.51 8.23
N TYR A 242 1.33 -3.30 8.44
CA TYR A 242 2.23 -2.68 7.47
C TYR A 242 3.54 -3.46 7.49
N PRO A 243 4.14 -3.78 6.33
CA PRO A 243 5.34 -4.61 6.26
C PRO A 243 6.53 -3.93 6.95
N GLU A 244 7.16 -4.68 7.85
CA GLU A 244 8.37 -4.28 8.59
C GLU A 244 9.64 -4.49 7.75
N ASP A 245 9.51 -5.03 6.53
CA ASP A 245 10.55 -5.10 5.50
C ASP A 245 9.87 -5.01 4.13
N PRO A 246 10.01 -3.91 3.37
CA PRO A 246 9.33 -3.72 2.10
C PRO A 246 9.78 -4.73 1.02
N LEU A 247 10.87 -5.48 1.25
CA LEU A 247 11.43 -6.41 0.28
C LEU A 247 11.01 -7.87 0.51
N GLN A 248 10.47 -8.24 1.67
CA GLN A 248 10.11 -9.64 1.93
C GLN A 248 8.82 -10.07 1.24
N THR A 249 7.82 -9.19 1.14
CA THR A 249 6.57 -9.51 0.44
C THR A 249 6.72 -9.45 -1.09
N LEU A 250 7.68 -8.65 -1.60
CA LEU A 250 7.92 -8.48 -3.03
C LEU A 250 8.88 -9.52 -3.62
N LEU A 251 9.85 -10.04 -2.84
CA LEU A 251 10.80 -11.09 -3.27
C LEU A 251 10.38 -12.51 -2.85
N GLY A 252 9.08 -12.77 -2.74
CA GLY A 252 8.52 -14.13 -2.72
C GLY A 252 8.62 -14.79 -4.10
N THR A 253 9.83 -15.15 -4.51
CA THR A 253 10.23 -16.07 -5.61
C THR A 253 9.65 -15.99 -7.01
N TYR A 254 8.63 -15.21 -7.38
CA TYR A 254 8.25 -15.05 -8.79
C TYR A 254 7.64 -13.68 -9.11
N MET A 255 8.37 -12.89 -9.91
CA MET A 255 7.77 -11.79 -10.68
C MET A 255 6.95 -12.41 -11.82
N PRO A 256 5.69 -11.99 -12.04
CA PRO A 256 5.00 -12.34 -13.28
C PRO A 256 5.80 -11.79 -14.48
N PRO A 257 5.88 -12.51 -15.61
CA PRO A 257 6.88 -12.26 -16.67
C PRO A 257 6.73 -10.94 -17.47
N THR A 258 6.01 -9.92 -16.99
CA THR A 258 5.65 -8.75 -17.81
C THR A 258 5.84 -7.39 -17.16
N THR A 259 6.27 -7.27 -15.90
CA THR A 259 6.43 -5.95 -15.27
C THR A 259 7.89 -5.68 -14.95
N ASP A 260 8.62 -5.15 -15.93
CA ASP A 260 9.98 -4.65 -15.74
C ASP A 260 9.95 -3.30 -14.98
N ILE A 261 9.81 -3.40 -13.65
CA ILE A 261 9.84 -2.27 -12.70
C ILE A 261 11.23 -1.61 -12.62
N SER A 262 12.27 -2.23 -13.20
CA SER A 262 13.65 -1.72 -13.18
C SER A 262 13.76 -0.36 -13.88
N ASN A 263 12.86 -0.09 -14.84
CA ASN A 263 12.84 1.18 -15.56
C ASN A 263 12.25 2.34 -14.75
N MET A 264 11.45 2.10 -13.68
CA MET A 264 10.87 3.19 -12.87
C MET A 264 11.94 4.00 -12.10
N PHE A 265 13.00 3.32 -11.65
CA PHE A 265 14.06 3.94 -10.85
C PHE A 265 15.29 4.31 -11.70
N ASN A 266 15.20 4.18 -13.02
CA ASN A 266 16.30 4.50 -13.90
C ASN A 266 16.52 6.01 -13.91
N SER A 267 17.68 6.44 -13.41
CA SER A 267 18.07 7.85 -13.25
C SER A 267 18.07 8.65 -14.55
N THR A 268 18.05 7.98 -15.71
CA THR A 268 17.97 8.62 -17.03
C THR A 268 16.61 9.24 -17.33
N LEU A 269 15.52 8.80 -16.68
CA LEU A 269 14.17 9.37 -16.80
C LEU A 269 13.95 10.62 -15.91
N TRP A 270 14.91 10.92 -15.03
CA TRP A 270 14.81 11.98 -14.02
C TRP A 270 15.68 13.21 -14.32
N ASN A 271 16.28 13.27 -15.51
CA ASN A 271 17.09 14.41 -15.94
C ASN A 271 16.20 15.40 -16.72
N PRO A 272 16.24 16.70 -16.41
CA PRO A 272 15.41 17.72 -17.06
C PRO A 272 15.76 17.96 -18.52
#